data_AF-A0A162Q468-F1
#
_entry.id   AF-A0A162Q468-F1
#
_cell.length_a   1.000
_cell.length_b   1.000
_cell.length_c   1.000
_cell.angle_alpha   90.00
_cell.angle_beta   90.00
_cell.angle_gamma   90.00
#
_symmetry.space_group_name_H-M   'P 1'
#
loop_
_entity.id
_entity.type
_entity.pdbx_description
1 polymer ?
#
loop_
_entity_poly.entity_id
_entity_poly.type
_entity_poly.pdbx_seq_one_letter_code
_entity_poly.pdbx_strand_id
1 'polypeptide(L)'
;MSSITIPSQYGYVLATALTSVIYLASLSIKVGSARKAAGVPYPYAYAEKAEAEKDPKKNIFNCTQRAHQNTLEFFPIYITLLLMGGISHPIIATSSGAAWLIGRFIYVSGYTTGQPAKRIPGAAGQLSLLANLAASFHTVYRLLA
;
A
#
# COMPACT_ATOMS: atom_id res chain seq x y z
N MET A 1 -14.46 -34.09 0.65
CA MET A 1 -14.32 -32.76 0.03
C MET A 1 -14.01 -31.78 1.12
N SER A 2 -12.82 -31.18 1.13
CA SER A 2 -12.49 -30.11 2.06
C SER A 2 -13.25 -28.85 1.64
N SER A 3 -14.18 -28.37 2.47
CA SER A 3 -14.91 -27.12 2.22
C SER A 3 -14.20 -25.95 2.91
N ILE A 4 -14.15 -24.80 2.22
CA ILE A 4 -13.69 -23.55 2.83
C ILE A 4 -14.87 -22.90 3.53
N THR A 5 -14.88 -22.93 4.85
CA THR A 5 -15.86 -22.19 5.66
C THR A 5 -15.30 -20.84 6.03
N ILE A 6 -15.96 -19.77 5.57
CA ILE A 6 -15.56 -18.39 5.88
C ILE A 6 -16.05 -18.02 7.28
N PRO A 7 -15.15 -17.68 8.24
CA PRO A 7 -15.55 -17.31 9.58
C PRO A 7 -16.24 -15.94 9.58
N SER A 8 -17.12 -15.68 10.55
CA SER A 8 -17.84 -14.39 10.66
C SER A 8 -16.88 -13.20 10.79
N GLN A 9 -15.72 -13.40 11.40
CA GLN A 9 -14.66 -12.40 11.57
C GLN A 9 -13.95 -12.04 10.25
N TYR A 10 -14.13 -12.82 9.18
CA TYR A 10 -13.55 -12.52 7.86
C TYR A 10 -14.10 -11.19 7.29
N GLY A 11 -15.25 -10.72 7.76
CA GLY A 11 -15.76 -9.38 7.46
C GLY A 11 -14.73 -8.27 7.78
N TYR A 12 -13.91 -8.43 8.82
CA TYR A 12 -12.83 -7.48 9.13
C TYR A 12 -11.70 -7.49 8.10
N VAL A 13 -11.42 -8.65 7.49
CA VAL A 13 -10.42 -8.78 6.42
C VAL A 13 -10.91 -8.01 5.20
N LEU A 14 -12.20 -8.19 4.84
CA LEU A 14 -12.83 -7.48 3.73
C LEU A 14 -12.93 -5.97 3.97
N ALA A 15 -13.22 -5.54 5.20
CA ALA A 15 -13.23 -4.12 5.58
C ALA A 15 -11.84 -3.48 5.41
N THR A 16 -10.78 -4.17 5.84
CA THR A 16 -9.39 -3.72 5.64
C THR A 16 -9.00 -3.69 4.16
N ALA A 17 -9.40 -4.70 3.39
CA ALA A 17 -9.21 -4.73 1.94
C ALA A 17 -9.90 -3.53 1.26
N LEU A 18 -11.17 -3.27 1.57
CA LEU A 18 -11.94 -2.15 1.03
C LEU A 18 -11.32 -0.80 1.42
N THR A 19 -10.89 -0.65 2.68
CA THR A 19 -10.18 0.54 3.15
C THR A 19 -8.91 0.79 2.34
N SER A 20 -8.18 -0.28 1.99
CA SER A 20 -6.97 -0.19 1.17
C SER A 20 -7.24 0.29 -0.24
N VAL A 21 -8.36 -0.15 -0.85
CA VAL A 21 -8.80 0.30 -2.18
C VAL A 21 -9.14 1.79 -2.16
N ILE A 22 -9.89 2.24 -1.14
CA ILE A 22 -10.21 3.66 -0.95
C ILE A 22 -8.92 4.48 -0.78
N TYR A 23 -7.97 3.97 0.02
CA TYR A 23 -6.68 4.62 0.21
C TYR A 23 -5.89 4.75 -1.10
N LEU A 24 -5.81 3.70 -1.93
CA LEU A 24 -5.17 3.77 -3.25
C LEU A 24 -5.83 4.81 -4.18
N ALA A 25 -7.16 4.87 -4.20
CA ALA A 25 -7.88 5.89 -4.96
C ALA A 25 -7.51 7.31 -4.49
N SER A 26 -7.40 7.52 -3.17
CA SER A 26 -6.96 8.80 -2.61
C SER A 26 -5.54 9.19 -3.05
N LEU A 27 -4.62 8.22 -3.20
CA LEU A 27 -3.26 8.46 -3.68
C LEU A 27 -3.25 8.87 -5.16
N SER A 28 -4.12 8.27 -5.98
CA SER A 28 -4.30 8.66 -7.38
C SER A 28 -4.78 10.11 -7.51
N ILE A 29 -5.73 10.53 -6.67
CA ILE A 29 -6.19 11.93 -6.60
C ILE A 29 -5.04 12.86 -6.19
N LYS A 30 -4.25 12.46 -5.18
CA LYS A 30 -3.11 13.24 -4.69
C LYS A 30 -2.04 13.43 -5.78
N VAL A 31 -1.74 12.40 -6.55
CA VAL A 31 -0.86 12.46 -7.73
C VAL A 31 -1.42 13.44 -8.77
N GLY A 32 -2.71 13.35 -9.10
CA GLY A 32 -3.35 14.26 -10.07
C GLY A 32 -3.27 15.73 -9.64
N SER A 33 -3.53 16.00 -8.36
CA SER A 33 -3.40 17.34 -7.78
C SER A 33 -1.95 17.85 -7.84
N ALA A 34 -0.98 17.03 -7.43
CA ALA A 34 0.44 17.40 -7.48
C ALA A 34 0.93 17.62 -8.92
N ARG A 35 0.48 16.79 -9.88
CA ARG A 35 0.78 16.96 -11.31
C ARG A 35 0.30 18.31 -11.82
N LYS A 36 -0.95 18.65 -11.52
CA LYS A 36 -1.55 19.93 -11.92
C LYS A 36 -0.77 21.10 -11.33
N ALA A 37 -0.38 21.02 -10.05
CA ALA A 37 0.42 22.06 -9.39
C ALA A 37 1.83 22.21 -9.98
N ALA A 38 2.44 21.12 -10.44
CA ALA A 38 3.77 21.09 -11.04
C ALA A 38 3.78 21.41 -12.55
N GLY A 39 2.62 21.52 -13.18
CA GLY A 39 2.50 21.81 -14.61
C GLY A 39 3.10 20.73 -15.52
N VAL A 40 3.15 19.47 -15.07
CA VAL A 40 3.74 18.37 -15.87
C VAL A 40 2.71 17.80 -16.85
N PRO A 41 2.89 17.98 -18.17
CA PRO A 41 1.92 17.53 -19.15
C PRO A 41 1.88 16.01 -19.26
N TYR A 42 0.76 15.47 -19.72
CA TYR A 42 0.70 14.08 -20.21
C TYR A 42 1.46 13.97 -21.55
N PRO A 43 2.11 12.84 -21.86
CA PRO A 43 2.09 11.55 -21.16
C PRO A 43 3.22 11.34 -20.13
N TYR A 44 4.00 12.37 -19.82
CA TYR A 44 5.21 12.20 -18.99
C TYR A 44 4.85 11.76 -17.56
N ALA A 45 5.46 10.65 -17.13
CA ALA A 45 5.23 10.08 -15.80
C ALA A 45 5.82 10.96 -14.69
N TYR A 46 6.92 11.65 -14.98
CA TYR A 46 7.72 12.45 -14.05
C TYR A 46 8.10 13.78 -14.69
N ALA A 47 8.40 14.79 -13.87
CA ALA A 47 9.19 15.94 -14.29
C ALA A 47 10.66 15.55 -14.46
N GLU A 48 11.35 16.21 -15.38
CA GLU A 48 12.78 16.00 -15.62
C GLU A 48 13.61 16.32 -14.37
N LYS A 49 14.70 15.58 -14.16
CA LYS A 49 15.56 15.73 -12.98
C LYS A 49 16.03 17.18 -12.79
N ALA A 50 16.53 17.79 -13.86
CA ALA A 50 17.04 19.16 -13.84
C ALA A 50 15.97 20.20 -13.49
N GLU A 51 14.69 19.90 -13.76
CA GLU A 51 13.58 20.77 -13.40
C GLU A 51 13.14 20.53 -11.96
N ALA A 52 13.07 19.27 -11.53
CA ALA A 52 12.71 18.92 -10.15
C ALA A 52 13.72 19.47 -9.13
N GLU A 53 15.02 19.48 -9.44
CA GLU A 53 16.03 20.06 -8.56
C GLU A 53 15.92 21.58 -8.40
N LYS A 54 15.25 22.26 -9.34
CA LYS A 54 15.09 23.72 -9.36
C LYS A 54 13.71 24.19 -8.93
N ASP A 55 12.67 23.38 -9.19
CA ASP A 55 11.28 23.68 -8.86
C ASP A 55 10.75 22.71 -7.79
N PRO A 56 10.52 23.21 -6.55
CA PRO A 56 9.96 22.41 -5.46
C PRO A 56 8.64 21.71 -5.82
N LYS A 57 7.78 22.31 -6.65
CA LYS A 57 6.49 21.70 -7.04
C LYS A 57 6.71 20.47 -7.91
N LYS A 58 7.65 20.53 -8.85
CA LYS A 58 8.04 19.39 -9.69
C LYS A 58 8.69 18.27 -8.88
N ASN A 59 9.53 18.61 -7.89
CA ASN A 59 10.06 17.62 -6.96
C ASN A 59 8.97 16.97 -6.09
N ILE A 60 8.04 17.76 -5.55
CA ILE A 60 6.89 17.25 -4.79
C ILE A 60 6.04 16.31 -5.65
N PHE A 61 5.79 16.66 -6.91
CA PHE A 61 5.10 15.79 -7.86
C PHE A 61 5.86 14.48 -8.07
N ASN A 62 7.17 14.53 -8.36
CA ASN A 62 7.98 13.32 -8.54
C ASN A 62 7.97 12.43 -7.30
N CYS A 63 8.11 13.01 -6.11
CA CYS A 63 8.03 12.28 -4.85
C CYS A 63 6.65 11.66 -4.63
N THR A 64 5.57 12.41 -4.89
CA THR A 64 4.19 11.94 -4.76
C THR A 64 3.89 10.79 -5.73
N GLN A 65 4.31 10.94 -6.99
CA GLN A 65 4.18 9.91 -8.02
C GLN A 65 4.94 8.64 -7.63
N ARG A 66 6.20 8.76 -7.17
CA ARG A 66 6.99 7.59 -6.74
C ARG A 66 6.38 6.91 -5.52
N ALA A 67 5.85 7.68 -4.55
CA ALA A 67 5.20 7.11 -3.37
C ALA A 67 3.95 6.30 -3.74
N HIS A 68 3.13 6.81 -4.66
CA HIS A 68 1.96 6.10 -5.19
C HIS A 68 2.36 4.83 -5.95
N GLN A 69 3.30 4.92 -6.90
CA GLN A 69 3.78 3.76 -7.65
C GLN A 69 4.41 2.70 -6.76
N ASN A 70 5.21 3.08 -5.77
CA ASN A 70 5.74 2.10 -4.83
C ASN A 70 4.65 1.40 -4.03
N THR A 71 3.55 2.10 -3.71
CA THR A 71 2.41 1.48 -3.06
C THR A 71 1.72 0.48 -4.01
N LEU A 72 1.57 0.83 -5.29
CA LEU A 72 1.03 -0.06 -6.33
C LEU A 72 1.89 -1.29 -6.59
N GLU A 73 3.23 -1.17 -6.55
CA GLU A 73 4.16 -2.29 -6.70
C GLU A 73 3.96 -3.35 -5.61
N PHE A 74 3.66 -2.91 -4.38
CA PHE A 74 3.47 -3.81 -3.23
C PHE A 74 2.02 -4.23 -2.99
N PHE A 75 1.05 -3.49 -3.52
CA PHE A 75 -0.37 -3.75 -3.27
C PHE A 75 -0.82 -5.16 -3.66
N PRO A 76 -0.43 -5.74 -4.82
CA PRO A 76 -0.79 -7.11 -5.19
C PRO A 76 -0.31 -8.16 -4.17
N ILE A 77 0.91 -7.99 -3.65
CA ILE A 77 1.47 -8.88 -2.63
C ILE A 77 0.68 -8.72 -1.33
N TYR A 78 0.48 -7.48 -0.90
CA TYR A 78 -0.27 -7.15 0.31
C TYR A 78 -1.69 -7.73 0.30
N ILE A 79 -2.47 -7.45 -0.75
CA ILE A 79 -3.89 -7.81 -0.81
C ILE A 79 -4.06 -9.33 -0.90
N THR A 80 -3.17 -10.00 -1.65
CA THR A 80 -3.17 -11.46 -1.78
C THR A 80 -2.90 -12.12 -0.42
N LEU A 81 -1.87 -11.68 0.30
CA LEU A 81 -1.55 -12.23 1.62
C LEU A 81 -2.64 -11.93 2.66
N LEU A 82 -3.25 -10.74 2.63
CA LEU A 82 -4.36 -10.37 3.50
C LEU A 82 -5.56 -11.29 3.31
N LEU A 83 -6.02 -11.46 2.07
CA LEU A 83 -7.20 -12.26 1.75
C LEU A 83 -6.95 -13.74 2.00
N MET A 84 -5.78 -14.26 1.60
CA MET A 84 -5.41 -15.66 1.78
C MET A 84 -5.20 -16.03 3.24
N GLY A 85 -4.33 -15.29 3.97
CA GLY A 85 -4.08 -15.54 5.39
C GLY A 85 -5.34 -15.37 6.26
N GLY A 86 -6.24 -14.49 5.84
CA GLY A 86 -7.51 -14.25 6.52
C GLY A 86 -8.44 -15.47 6.55
N ILE A 87 -8.32 -16.41 5.60
CA ILE A 87 -9.23 -17.56 5.51
C ILE A 87 -9.15 -18.41 6.78
N SER A 88 -7.94 -18.64 7.29
CA SER A 88 -7.73 -19.35 8.55
C SER A 88 -7.55 -18.42 9.76
N HIS A 89 -7.00 -17.22 9.55
CA HIS A 89 -6.57 -16.34 10.63
C HIS A 89 -7.07 -14.90 10.44
N PRO A 90 -8.40 -14.64 10.45
CA PRO A 90 -8.97 -13.34 10.10
C PRO A 90 -8.48 -12.19 10.97
N ILE A 91 -8.29 -12.43 12.28
CA ILE A 91 -7.83 -11.40 13.24
C ILE A 91 -6.36 -11.04 13.03
N ILE A 92 -5.50 -12.04 12.82
CA ILE A 92 -4.08 -11.80 12.49
C ILE A 92 -3.98 -11.06 11.15
N ALA A 93 -4.74 -11.53 10.16
CA ALA A 93 -4.72 -10.99 8.81
C ALA A 93 -5.11 -9.52 8.76
N THR A 94 -6.25 -9.17 9.38
CA THR A 94 -6.72 -7.78 9.41
C THR A 94 -5.80 -6.88 10.23
N SER A 95 -5.25 -7.36 11.35
CA SER A 95 -4.35 -6.56 12.20
C SER A 95 -3.03 -6.24 11.49
N SER A 96 -2.42 -7.24 10.88
CA SER A 96 -1.24 -7.07 10.04
C SER A 96 -1.54 -6.19 8.82
N GLY A 97 -2.69 -6.40 8.18
CA GLY A 97 -3.15 -5.62 7.05
C GLY A 97 -3.32 -4.13 7.37
N ALA A 98 -3.89 -3.81 8.52
CA ALA A 98 -4.03 -2.45 9.03
C ALA A 98 -2.67 -1.84 9.40
N ALA A 99 -1.78 -2.60 10.04
CA ALA A 99 -0.42 -2.15 10.35
C ALA A 99 0.37 -1.76 9.10
N TRP A 100 0.24 -2.52 8.00
CA TRP A 100 0.83 -2.17 6.71
C TRP A 100 0.27 -0.86 6.16
N LEU A 101 -1.06 -0.67 6.20
CA LEU A 101 -1.71 0.57 5.75
C LEU A 101 -1.25 1.79 6.54
N ILE A 102 -1.12 1.68 7.86
CA ILE A 102 -0.61 2.75 8.71
C ILE A 102 0.83 3.08 8.32
N GLY A 103 1.68 2.06 8.13
CA GLY A 103 3.04 2.25 7.63
C GLY A 103 3.08 2.96 6.28
N ARG A 104 2.17 2.60 5.35
CA ARG A 104 2.03 3.26 4.05
C ARG A 104 1.56 4.70 4.18
N PHE A 105 0.63 4.99 5.07
CA PHE A 105 0.21 6.35 5.36
C PHE A 105 1.38 7.22 5.81
N ILE A 106 2.20 6.72 6.74
CA ILE A 106 3.41 7.42 7.21
C ILE A 106 4.43 7.58 6.08
N TYR A 107 4.69 6.51 5.33
CA TYR A 107 5.63 6.48 4.20
C TYR A 107 5.26 7.53 3.15
N VAL A 108 4.01 7.52 2.69
CA VAL A 108 3.51 8.44 1.67
C VAL A 108 3.50 9.86 2.19
N SER A 109 3.02 10.09 3.42
CA SER A 109 2.98 11.42 4.03
C SER A 109 4.36 12.07 4.08
N GLY A 110 5.36 11.33 4.56
CA GLY A 110 6.75 11.79 4.58
C GLY A 110 7.33 12.01 3.18
N TYR A 111 7.11 11.08 2.25
CA TYR A 111 7.65 11.20 0.89
C TYR A 111 7.06 12.41 0.15
N THR A 112 5.75 12.69 0.33
CA THR A 112 5.06 13.79 -0.36
C THR A 112 5.46 15.19 0.10
N THR A 113 6.35 15.34 1.09
CA THR A 113 6.92 16.64 1.45
C THR A 113 8.03 17.10 0.49
N GLY A 114 8.35 16.31 -0.55
CA GLY A 114 9.49 16.57 -1.43
C GLY A 114 10.85 16.17 -0.83
N GLN A 115 10.88 15.53 0.33
CA GLN A 115 12.12 15.03 0.96
C GLN A 115 12.09 13.50 0.99
N PRO A 116 12.75 12.82 0.05
CA PRO A 116 12.66 11.37 -0.10
C PRO A 116 13.04 10.58 1.16
N ALA A 117 13.95 11.10 1.99
CA ALA A 117 14.38 10.46 3.23
C ALA A 117 13.26 10.35 4.29
N LYS A 118 12.27 11.25 4.28
CA LYS A 118 11.16 11.23 5.25
C LYS A 118 10.22 10.04 5.10
N ARG A 119 10.38 9.22 4.05
CA ARG A 119 9.65 7.96 3.88
C ARG A 119 10.11 6.84 4.81
N ILE A 120 11.34 6.92 5.31
CA ILE A 120 12.03 5.82 6.02
C ILE A 120 11.22 5.29 7.21
N PRO A 121 10.65 6.13 8.10
CA PRO A 121 9.89 5.62 9.25
C PRO A 121 8.72 4.71 8.84
N GLY A 122 8.01 5.05 7.76
CA GLY A 122 6.89 4.25 7.26
C GLY A 122 7.29 2.96 6.56
N ALA A 123 8.55 2.83 6.13
CA ALA A 123 9.05 1.64 5.44
C ALA A 123 9.06 0.39 6.35
N ALA A 124 9.20 0.57 7.67
CA ALA A 124 9.13 -0.52 8.64
C ALA A 124 7.77 -1.23 8.63
N GLY A 125 6.70 -0.56 8.20
CA GLY A 125 5.38 -1.15 8.04
C GLY A 125 5.35 -2.35 7.08
N GLN A 126 6.34 -2.47 6.18
CA GLN A 126 6.48 -3.62 5.30
C GLN A 126 6.68 -4.94 6.07
N LEU A 127 7.30 -4.91 7.25
CA LEU A 127 7.55 -6.09 8.09
C LEU A 127 6.25 -6.72 8.60
N SER A 128 5.16 -5.94 8.68
CA SER A 128 3.86 -6.47 9.10
C SER A 128 3.38 -7.61 8.21
N LEU A 129 3.76 -7.62 6.92
CA LEU A 129 3.38 -8.66 5.97
C LEU A 129 3.91 -10.06 6.32
N LEU A 130 4.96 -10.17 7.13
CA LEU A 130 5.49 -11.47 7.55
C LEU A 130 4.44 -12.29 8.32
N ALA A 131 3.59 -11.63 9.10
CA ALA A 131 2.48 -12.29 9.78
C ALA A 131 1.44 -12.82 8.79
N ASN A 132 1.07 -12.04 7.76
CA ASN A 132 0.16 -12.50 6.71
C ASN A 132 0.76 -13.60 5.86
N LEU A 133 2.07 -13.58 5.62
CA LEU A 133 2.78 -14.63 4.93
C LEU A 133 2.73 -15.95 5.72
N ALA A 134 3.04 -15.92 7.02
CA ALA A 134 2.94 -17.09 7.88
C ALA A 134 1.49 -17.62 7.96
N ALA A 135 0.51 -16.74 8.12
CA ALA A 135 -0.91 -17.12 8.12
C ALA A 135 -1.36 -17.74 6.79
N SER A 136 -0.80 -17.26 5.67
CA SER A 136 -1.05 -17.81 4.34
C SER A 136 -0.47 -19.21 4.20
N PHE A 137 0.78 -19.44 4.61
CA PHE A 137 1.38 -20.78 4.63
C PHE A 137 0.56 -21.78 5.45
N HIS A 138 0.12 -21.36 6.64
CA HIS A 138 -0.75 -22.19 7.47
C HIS A 138 -2.10 -22.48 6.79
N THR A 139 -2.69 -21.49 6.11
CA THR A 139 -3.93 -21.68 5.34
C THR A 139 -3.73 -22.71 4.24
N VAL A 140 -2.64 -22.62 3.47
CA VAL A 140 -2.32 -23.60 2.43
C VAL A 140 -2.14 -24.99 3.02
N TYR A 141 -1.36 -25.13 4.09
CA TYR A 141 -1.14 -26.42 4.77
C TYR A 141 -2.47 -27.05 5.22
N ARG A 142 -3.33 -26.28 5.89
CA ARG A 142 -4.64 -26.74 6.38
C ARG A 142 -5.59 -27.21 5.26
N LEU A 143 -5.44 -26.68 4.05
CA LEU A 143 -6.29 -27.09 2.91
C LEU A 143 -5.74 -28.32 2.18
N LEU A 144 -4.45 -28.61 2.31
CA LEU A 144 -3.78 -29.74 1.66
C LEU A 144 -3.69 -31.00 2.55
N ALA A 145 -3.60 -30.82 3.87
CA ALA A 145 -3.53 -31.89 4.87
C ALA A 145 -4.90 -32.18 5.48
#